data_AF-A0A172CJV2-F1
#
_entry.id   AF-A0A172CJV2-F1
#
_cell.length_a   1.000
_cell.length_b   1.000
_cell.length_c   1.000
_cell.angle_alpha   90.00
_cell.angle_beta   90.00
_cell.angle_gamma   90.00
#
_symmetry.space_group_name_H-M   'P 1'
#
loop_
_entity.id
_entity.type
_entity.pdbx_description
1 polymer ?
#
loop_
_entity_poly.entity_id
_entity_poly.type
_entity_poly.pdbx_seq_one_letter_code
_entity_poly.pdbx_strand_id
1 'polypeptide(L)'
;VDFIKAISCQICDHILSDPVETTCRHLFCRTCILKCLKVMGSYCPSCLYPCFPTDLVTPVRSFLNILDSLTLRCPVKECDEEILLGKYGQHLSSHKEMEGKEIYTHINKGGRPRQHLLSMTRR
;
A
#
# COMPACT_ATOMS: atom_id res chain seq x y z
N VAL A 1 -7.71 11.60 14.40
CA VAL A 1 -7.18 10.39 13.72
C VAL A 1 -6.41 10.88 12.50
N ASP A 2 -5.13 10.55 12.39
CA ASP A 2 -4.31 10.93 11.24
C ASP A 2 -4.72 10.08 10.02
N PHE A 3 -5.25 10.74 8.98
CA PHE A 3 -5.69 10.10 7.75
C PHE A 3 -4.57 9.27 7.11
N ILE A 4 -3.34 9.78 7.12
CA ILE A 4 -2.18 9.10 6.54
C ILE A 4 -1.91 7.80 7.29
N LYS A 5 -2.04 7.80 8.62
CA LYS A 5 -1.90 6.59 9.44
C LYS A 5 -2.97 5.55 9.10
N ALA A 6 -4.20 5.96 8.82
CA ALA A 6 -5.31 5.06 8.53
C ALA A 6 -5.16 4.31 7.18
N ILE A 7 -4.46 4.90 6.22
CA ILE A 7 -4.18 4.29 4.91
C ILE A 7 -2.80 3.63 4.82
N SER A 8 -2.04 3.61 5.92
CA SER A 8 -0.68 3.11 5.96
C SER A 8 -0.58 1.76 6.65
N CYS A 9 0.23 0.87 6.09
CA CYS A 9 0.54 -0.42 6.71
C CYS A 9 1.36 -0.21 7.97
N GLN A 10 0.87 -0.70 9.11
CA GLN A 10 1.55 -0.56 10.41
C GLN A 10 2.85 -1.39 10.56
N ILE A 11 3.33 -2.03 9.48
CA ILE A 11 4.59 -2.80 9.46
C ILE A 11 5.64 -2.13 8.57
N CYS A 12 5.24 -1.63 7.38
CA CYS A 12 6.19 -1.09 6.41
C CYS A 12 6.06 0.43 6.19
N ASP A 13 5.09 1.08 6.85
CA ASP A 13 4.80 2.51 6.75
C ASP A 13 4.58 3.02 5.32
N HIS A 14 4.20 2.14 4.40
CA HIS A 14 3.79 2.49 3.03
C HIS A 14 2.27 2.54 2.95
N ILE A 15 1.76 3.16 1.89
CA ILE A 15 0.34 3.08 1.56
C ILE A 15 -0.01 1.59 1.40
N LEU A 16 -1.15 1.19 1.97
CA LEU A 16 -1.59 -0.19 1.97
C LEU A 16 -1.67 -0.76 0.54
N SER A 17 -1.13 -1.95 0.36
CA SER A 17 -1.13 -2.71 -0.89
C SER A 17 -1.64 -4.12 -0.61
N ASP A 18 -2.72 -4.52 -1.29
CA ASP A 18 -3.53 -5.69 -0.92
C ASP A 18 -3.84 -5.68 0.60
N PRO A 19 -4.62 -4.67 1.06
CA PRO A 19 -4.89 -4.49 2.48
C PRO A 19 -5.66 -5.66 3.05
N VAL A 20 -5.29 -6.04 4.27
CA VAL A 20 -6.03 -6.98 5.12
C VAL A 20 -6.26 -6.35 6.48
N GLU A 21 -7.41 -6.66 7.05
CA GLU A 21 -7.84 -6.23 8.37
C GLU A 21 -7.79 -7.43 9.32
N THR A 22 -7.23 -7.21 10.50
CA THR A 22 -7.23 -8.19 11.59
C THR A 22 -8.53 -8.09 12.39
N THR A 23 -8.89 -9.10 13.17
CA THR A 23 -10.04 -9.07 14.08
C THR A 23 -9.98 -7.91 15.09
N CYS A 24 -8.77 -7.51 15.49
CA CYS A 24 -8.51 -6.34 16.33
C CYS A 24 -8.49 -5.00 15.55
N ARG A 25 -8.98 -4.98 14.30
CA ARG A 25 -9.20 -3.79 13.46
C ARG A 25 -7.92 -3.05 13.01
N HIS A 26 -6.76 -3.69 13.08
CA HIS A 26 -5.52 -3.15 12.52
C HIS A 26 -5.33 -3.57 11.06
N LEU A 27 -4.80 -2.66 10.25
CA LEU A 27 -4.62 -2.81 8.80
C LEU A 27 -3.16 -3.02 8.42
N PHE A 28 -2.94 -3.97 7.51
CA PHE A 28 -1.61 -4.32 6.99
C PHE A 28 -1.68 -4.66 5.50
N CYS A 29 -0.55 -4.58 4.79
CA CYS A 29 -0.43 -5.28 3.52
C CYS A 29 -0.44 -6.80 3.79
N ARG A 30 -1.17 -7.59 3.00
CA ARG A 30 -1.24 -9.06 3.16
C ARG A 30 0.13 -9.71 3.32
N THR A 31 1.05 -9.37 2.42
CA THR A 31 2.42 -9.91 2.43
C THR A 31 3.22 -9.50 3.67
N CYS A 32 2.98 -8.29 4.21
CA CYS A 32 3.64 -7.83 5.43
C CYS A 32 3.20 -8.65 6.64
N ILE A 33 1.88 -8.76 6.85
CA ILE A 33 1.36 -9.46 8.03
C ILE A 33 1.64 -10.95 7.95
N LEU A 34 1.49 -11.60 6.79
CA LEU A 34 1.80 -13.04 6.66
C LEU A 34 3.28 -13.34 6.95
N LYS A 35 4.19 -12.48 6.48
CA LYS A 35 5.62 -12.61 6.80
C LYS A 35 5.88 -12.41 8.29
N CYS A 36 5.22 -11.43 8.91
CA CYS A 36 5.36 -11.15 10.34
C CYS A 36 4.83 -12.31 11.19
N LEU A 37 3.63 -12.84 10.91
CA LEU A 37 3.06 -13.99 11.62
C LEU A 37 3.96 -15.23 11.54
N LYS A 38 4.60 -15.46 10.38
CA LYS A 38 5.54 -16.58 10.20
C LYS A 38 6.81 -16.46 11.03
N VAL A 39 7.33 -15.24 11.24
CA VAL A 39 8.63 -15.01 11.90
C VAL A 39 8.48 -14.70 13.39
N MET A 40 7.46 -13.93 13.76
CA MET A 40 7.26 -13.41 15.12
C MET A 40 6.17 -14.17 15.90
N GLY A 41 5.39 -15.02 15.23
CA GLY A 41 4.29 -15.78 15.85
C GLY A 41 2.91 -15.15 15.62
N SER A 42 1.88 -15.85 16.10
CA SER A 42 0.46 -15.55 15.83
C SER A 42 -0.10 -14.40 16.67
N TYR A 43 0.51 -13.21 16.56
CA TYR A 43 0.10 -11.99 17.25
C TYR A 43 0.05 -10.80 16.30
N CYS A 44 -0.92 -9.92 16.52
CA CYS A 44 -1.03 -8.67 15.79
C CYS A 44 0.18 -7.77 16.10
N PRO A 45 0.94 -7.30 15.09
CA PRO A 45 2.13 -6.47 15.32
C PRO A 45 1.85 -5.10 15.97
N SER A 46 0.61 -4.62 15.91
CA SER A 46 0.23 -3.30 16.42
C SER A 46 -0.22 -3.30 17.88
N CYS A 47 -0.78 -4.42 18.37
CA CYS A 47 -1.38 -4.47 19.72
C CYS A 47 -1.14 -5.78 20.47
N LEU A 48 -0.42 -6.74 19.89
CA LEU A 48 -0.12 -8.06 20.46
C LEU A 48 -1.35 -8.92 20.75
N TYR A 49 -2.53 -8.57 20.21
CA TYR A 49 -3.71 -9.43 20.27
C TYR A 49 -3.51 -10.71 19.43
N PRO A 50 -3.99 -11.89 19.87
CA PRO A 50 -3.89 -13.13 19.08
C PRO A 50 -4.40 -12.93 17.65
N CYS A 51 -3.59 -13.32 16.67
CA CYS A 51 -3.91 -13.14 15.26
C CYS A 51 -3.33 -14.30 14.45
N PHE A 52 -4.20 -15.10 13.87
CA PHE A 52 -3.85 -16.21 12.99
C PHE A 52 -4.04 -15.80 11.52
N PRO A 53 -3.36 -16.47 10.56
CA PRO A 53 -3.56 -16.19 9.13
C PRO A 53 -5.01 -16.28 8.66
N THR A 54 -5.82 -17.13 9.31
CA THR A 54 -7.26 -17.30 9.05
C THR A 54 -8.11 -16.13 9.53
N ASP A 55 -7.58 -15.29 10.42
CA ASP A 55 -8.28 -14.12 10.98
C ASP A 55 -8.15 -12.88 10.07
N LEU A 56 -7.39 -12.99 8.99
CA LEU A 56 -7.14 -11.90 8.05
C LEU A 56 -8.30 -11.81 7.06
N VAL A 57 -9.07 -10.74 7.17
CA VAL A 57 -10.20 -10.47 6.27
C VAL A 57 -9.88 -9.31 5.33
N THR A 58 -10.55 -9.29 4.19
CA THR A 58 -10.52 -8.11 3.32
C THR A 58 -11.28 -6.98 4.01
N PRO A 59 -10.73 -5.74 4.10
CA PRO A 59 -11.44 -4.61 4.68
C PRO A 59 -12.75 -4.32 3.94
N VAL A 60 -13.63 -3.57 4.60
CA VAL A 60 -14.92 -3.18 4.02
C VAL A 60 -14.75 -2.43 2.68
N ARG A 61 -15.66 -2.69 1.74
CA ARG A 61 -15.58 -2.15 0.37
C ARG A 61 -15.50 -0.62 0.30
N SER A 62 -16.18 0.08 1.21
CA SER A 62 -16.11 1.54 1.29
C SER A 62 -14.71 2.05 1.58
N PHE A 63 -13.98 1.38 2.49
CA PHE A 63 -12.58 1.70 2.78
C PHE A 63 -11.69 1.46 1.54
N LEU A 64 -11.88 0.34 0.84
CA LEU A 64 -11.14 0.04 -0.38
C LEU A 64 -11.39 1.09 -1.47
N ASN A 65 -12.63 1.50 -1.68
CA ASN A 65 -12.96 2.55 -2.65
C ASN A 65 -12.29 3.88 -2.30
N ILE A 66 -12.24 4.26 -1.02
CA ILE A 66 -11.53 5.47 -0.57
C ILE A 66 -10.03 5.34 -0.84
N LEU A 67 -9.44 4.20 -0.48
CA LEU A 67 -8.03 3.90 -0.70
C LEU A 67 -7.68 3.97 -2.20
N ASP A 68 -8.46 3.32 -3.06
CA ASP A 68 -8.24 3.31 -4.52
C ASP A 68 -8.42 4.67 -5.19
N SER A 69 -9.22 5.55 -4.57
CA SER A 69 -9.46 6.92 -5.05
C SER A 69 -8.36 7.92 -4.69
N LEU A 70 -7.36 7.50 -3.91
CA LEU A 70 -6.21 8.36 -3.57
C LEU A 70 -5.44 8.72 -4.85
N THR A 71 -5.19 10.00 -5.04
CA THR A 71 -4.38 10.50 -6.15
C THR A 71 -2.91 10.48 -5.79
N LEU A 72 -2.09 9.90 -6.66
CA LEU A 72 -0.65 9.81 -6.53
C LEU A 72 0.04 10.52 -7.69
N ARG A 73 1.14 11.21 -7.43
CA ARG A 73 2.06 11.68 -8.47
C ARG A 73 2.96 10.53 -8.92
N CYS A 74 3.13 10.37 -10.22
CA CYS A 74 4.09 9.42 -10.76
C CYS A 74 5.51 9.77 -10.30
N PRO A 75 6.31 8.79 -9.81
CA PRO A 75 7.71 9.02 -9.48
C PRO A 75 8.67 8.90 -10.67
N VAL A 76 8.18 8.52 -11.86
CA VAL A 76 9.00 8.34 -13.07
C VAL A 76 9.40 9.71 -13.62
N LYS A 77 10.67 9.87 -14.01
CA LYS A 77 11.16 11.12 -14.61
C LYS A 77 10.39 11.40 -15.90
N GLU A 78 10.15 12.68 -16.19
CA GLU A 78 9.43 13.13 -17.40
C GLU A 78 7.98 12.61 -17.49
N CYS A 79 7.42 12.12 -16.37
CA CYS A 79 6.01 11.78 -16.24
C CYS A 79 5.36 12.61 -15.13
N ASP A 80 4.57 13.61 -15.53
CA ASP A 80 3.86 14.50 -14.60
C ASP A 80 2.42 14.05 -14.31
N GLU A 81 2.08 12.80 -14.61
CA GLU A 81 0.72 12.29 -14.42
C GLU A 81 0.34 12.14 -12.94
N GLU A 82 -0.91 12.52 -12.64
CA GLU A 82 -1.59 12.21 -11.40
C GLU A 82 -2.52 11.00 -11.60
N ILE A 83 -2.30 9.96 -10.80
CA ILE A 83 -2.87 8.62 -11.03
C ILE A 83 -3.64 8.19 -9.78
N LEU A 84 -4.83 7.64 -9.97
CA LEU A 84 -5.55 6.98 -8.88
C LEU A 84 -4.77 5.74 -8.41
N LEU A 85 -4.67 5.51 -7.10
CA LEU A 85 -3.98 4.36 -6.53
C LEU A 85 -4.44 3.04 -7.17
N GLY A 86 -5.74 2.87 -7.39
CA GLY A 86 -6.30 1.68 -8.04
C GLY A 86 -5.80 1.43 -9.48
N LYS A 87 -5.27 2.45 -10.16
CA LYS A 87 -4.70 2.38 -11.51
C LYS A 87 -3.16 2.47 -11.54
N TYR A 88 -2.53 2.67 -10.38
CA TYR A 88 -1.09 2.92 -10.27
C TYR A 88 -0.23 1.80 -10.90
N GLY A 89 -0.60 0.54 -10.66
CA GLY A 89 0.12 -0.62 -11.23
C GLY A 89 0.04 -0.70 -12.75
N GLN A 90 -1.11 -0.35 -13.34
CA GLN A 90 -1.30 -0.33 -14.80
C GLN A 90 -0.45 0.77 -15.44
N HIS A 91 -0.48 1.98 -14.87
CA HIS A 91 0.34 3.10 -15.35
C HIS A 91 1.85 2.79 -15.25
N LEU A 92 2.32 2.20 -14.15
CA LEU A 92 3.73 1.80 -14.06
C LEU A 92 4.12 0.72 -15.08
N SER A 93 3.16 -0.05 -15.59
CA SER A 93 3.42 -1.07 -16.62
C SER A 93 3.61 -0.44 -18.00
N SER A 94 2.90 0.65 -18.33
CA SER A 94 3.09 1.36 -19.61
C SER A 94 4.49 1.99 -19.72
N HIS A 95 5.06 2.46 -18.62
CA HIS A 95 6.46 2.94 -18.61
C HIS A 95 7.47 1.84 -18.95
N LYS A 96 7.22 0.60 -18.51
CA LYS A 96 8.09 -0.54 -18.82
C LYS A 96 8.05 -0.93 -20.30
N GLU A 97 6.93 -0.68 -20.97
CA GLU A 97 6.74 -1.00 -22.39
C GLU A 97 7.37 0.06 -23.30
N MET A 98 7.43 1.33 -22.86
CA MET A 98 8.03 2.42 -23.62
C MET A 98 9.56 2.46 -23.56
N GLU A 99 10.16 2.14 -22.41
CA GLU A 99 11.60 2.25 -22.19
C GLU A 99 12.29 0.89 -22.17
N GLY A 100 12.41 0.27 -23.35
CA GLY A 100 13.09 -1.01 -23.54
C GLY A 100 14.51 -1.01 -22.95
N LYS A 101 14.62 -1.38 -21.67
CA LYS A 101 15.83 -1.50 -20.83
C LYS A 101 16.40 -0.13 -20.37
N GLU A 102 16.53 0.01 -19.04
CA GLU A 102 17.50 0.90 -18.34
C GLU A 102 17.10 2.27 -17.75
N ILE A 103 15.89 2.47 -17.19
CA ILE A 103 15.71 3.48 -16.12
C ILE A 103 15.15 2.84 -14.84
N TYR A 104 15.93 1.91 -14.30
CA TYR A 104 15.68 1.25 -13.00
C TYR A 104 16.40 2.00 -11.88
N THR A 105 16.06 3.26 -11.65
CA THR A 105 16.59 3.97 -10.48
C THR A 105 15.46 4.55 -9.65
N HIS A 106 15.14 3.82 -8.57
CA HIS A 106 14.43 4.26 -7.35
C HIS A 106 12.95 3.87 -7.14
N ILE A 107 12.35 2.97 -7.93
CA ILE A 107 11.19 2.22 -7.42
C ILE A 107 11.73 1.08 -6.55
N ASN A 108 11.80 1.32 -5.23
CA ASN A 108 12.17 0.33 -4.21
C ASN A 108 11.62 -1.06 -4.56
N LYS A 109 12.41 -2.13 -4.36
CA LYS A 109 12.27 -3.56 -4.75
C LYS A 109 10.91 -4.26 -4.47
N GLY A 110 9.79 -3.60 -4.69
CA GLY A 110 8.44 -3.99 -4.34
C GLY A 110 7.34 -3.09 -4.90
N GLY A 111 7.66 -1.98 -5.59
CA GLY A 111 6.67 -1.21 -6.36
C GLY A 111 5.60 -0.48 -5.56
N ARG A 112 5.67 -0.52 -4.22
CA ARG A 112 4.61 0.01 -3.36
C ARG A 112 4.62 1.53 -3.33
N PRO A 113 3.45 2.17 -3.47
CA PRO A 113 3.35 3.62 -3.40
C PRO A 113 3.63 4.10 -1.98
N ARG A 114 4.45 5.15 -1.88
CA ARG A 114 4.84 5.78 -0.60
C ARG A 114 3.97 7.00 -0.34
N GLN A 115 3.80 7.36 0.94
CA GLN A 115 2.95 8.47 1.37
C GLN A 115 3.33 9.81 0.72
N HIS A 116 4.62 10.06 0.48
CA HIS A 116 5.07 11.30 -0.17
C HIS A 116 4.62 11.44 -1.63
N LEU A 117 4.13 10.36 -2.26
CA LEU A 117 3.56 10.41 -3.60
C LEU A 117 2.13 10.93 -3.60
N LEU A 118 1.46 11.01 -2.44
CA LEU A 118 0.09 11.51 -2.37
C LEU A 118 0.04 12.95 -2.89
N SER A 119 -0.80 13.18 -3.90
CA SER A 119 -1.16 14.52 -4.31
C SER A 119 -2.15 15.06 -3.28
N MET A 120 -1.60 15.63 -2.21
CA MET A 120 -2.36 16.33 -1.17
C MET A 120 -2.87 17.63 -1.77
N THR A 121 -3.93 17.55 -2.58
CA THR A 121 -4.71 18.73 -2.93
C THR A 121 -5.30 19.26 -1.62
N ARG A 122 -4.86 20.44 -1.20
CA ARG A 122 -5.53 21.17 -0.11
C ARG A 122 -6.97 21.41 -0.60
N ARG A 123 -7.91 20.62 -0.12
CA ARG A 123 -9.34 20.91 -0.23
C ARG A 123 -9.79 21.60 1.04
#